data_AF-T1C5Z7-F1
#
_entry.id   AF-T1C5Z7-F1
#
_cell.length_a   1.000
_cell.length_b   1.000
_cell.length_c   1.000
_cell.angle_alpha   90.00
_cell.angle_beta   90.00
_cell.angle_gamma   90.00
#
_symmetry.space_group_name_H-M   'P 1'
#
loop_
_entity.id
_entity.type
_entity.pdbx_description
1 polymer ?
#
loop_
_entity_poly.entity_id
_entity_poly.type
_entity_poly.pdbx_seq_one_letter_code
_entity_poly.pdbx_strand_id
1 'polypeptide(L)'
;MAQDPPFTEGFKPRRLGTPRESLLISVLVVLVVASGIGTTGTGEGRGSPPSASVALAPVALGSILPTPIRHVFLIYMENEGVDQIYGKVPFETHLAHAYAWGGDALTHHMTGYYAVCHPSAPNYLAVTSGNPLQCGSDAYHNYTTEKNLFNLLDTAGRSWTAYAESMPAACDIQSSGEYAVRHNPVPFYGNLGGDASGSICRTPSTSLSRTSRKTIRSGTTPPNFTFIAPNLRNDGHRTPPP
;
A
#
# COMPACT_ATOMS: atom_id res chain seq x y z
N MET A 1 42.62 30.69 -15.39
CA MET A 1 42.76 30.74 -13.91
C MET A 1 41.38 30.43 -13.34
N ALA A 2 41.08 29.35 -12.63
CA ALA A 2 41.80 28.15 -12.23
C ALA A 2 40.84 26.96 -12.45
N GLN A 3 41.37 25.82 -12.89
CA GLN A 3 40.64 24.57 -13.07
C GLN A 3 40.80 23.74 -11.80
N ASP A 4 39.70 23.26 -11.24
CA ASP A 4 39.73 22.27 -10.16
C ASP A 4 40.18 20.89 -10.69
N PRO A 5 40.96 20.12 -9.91
CA PRO A 5 41.57 18.88 -10.36
C PRO A 5 40.56 17.70 -10.42
N PRO A 6 40.82 16.69 -11.26
CA PRO A 6 39.98 15.50 -11.33
C PRO A 6 40.16 14.62 -10.08
N PHE A 7 39.04 14.28 -9.42
CA PHE A 7 38.97 13.25 -8.39
C PHE A 7 39.49 11.92 -8.94
N THR A 8 40.67 11.49 -8.47
CA THR A 8 41.24 10.16 -8.69
C THR A 8 41.35 9.46 -7.34
N GLU A 9 40.24 8.86 -6.89
CA GLU A 9 40.25 7.93 -5.76
C GLU A 9 40.25 6.49 -6.32
N GLY A 10 41.35 5.79 -6.11
CA GLY A 10 41.59 4.43 -6.58
C GLY A 10 40.67 3.42 -5.90
N PHE A 11 39.71 2.89 -6.65
CA PHE A 11 38.94 1.71 -6.26
C PHE A 11 39.86 0.49 -6.22
N LYS A 12 40.30 0.08 -5.02
CA LYS A 12 40.87 -1.26 -4.81
C LYS A 12 39.72 -2.28 -4.78
N PRO A 13 39.64 -3.25 -5.71
CA PRO A 13 38.62 -4.28 -5.66
C PRO A 13 38.83 -5.16 -4.43
N ARG A 14 37.86 -5.16 -3.52
CA ARG A 14 37.79 -6.10 -2.41
C ARG A 14 37.50 -7.48 -3.02
N ARG A 15 38.38 -8.45 -2.77
CA ARG A 15 38.19 -9.84 -3.21
C ARG A 15 36.83 -10.34 -2.69
N LEU A 16 35.96 -10.76 -3.61
CA LEU A 16 34.73 -11.48 -3.27
C LEU A 16 35.13 -12.78 -2.56
N GLY A 17 34.74 -12.90 -1.29
CA GLY A 17 34.70 -14.19 -0.61
C GLY A 17 33.67 -15.07 -1.31
N THR A 18 34.00 -16.34 -1.49
CA THR A 18 33.12 -17.37 -2.07
C THR A 18 31.77 -17.41 -1.35
N PRO A 19 30.63 -17.46 -2.06
CA PRO A 19 29.32 -17.57 -1.43
C PRO A 19 29.17 -18.98 -0.84
N ARG A 20 29.08 -19.07 0.48
CA ARG A 20 28.58 -20.26 1.16
C ARG A 20 27.08 -20.08 1.39
N GLU A 21 26.34 -20.95 0.69
CA GLU A 21 25.09 -21.58 1.12
C GLU A 21 23.76 -20.84 0.90
N SER A 22 23.02 -21.42 -0.07
CA SER A 22 21.58 -21.72 -0.03
C SER A 22 20.60 -20.65 -0.52
N LEU A 23 20.58 -20.46 -1.84
CA LEU A 23 19.44 -19.90 -2.57
C LEU A 23 18.32 -20.96 -2.63
N LEU A 24 17.30 -20.85 -1.77
CA LEU A 24 16.06 -21.60 -1.93
C LEU A 24 15.18 -20.87 -2.96
N ILE A 25 15.24 -21.34 -4.20
CA ILE A 25 14.26 -21.00 -5.24
C ILE A 25 13.02 -21.84 -4.97
N SER A 26 11.98 -21.24 -4.38
CA SER A 26 10.68 -21.88 -4.21
C SER A 26 9.93 -21.85 -5.54
N VAL A 27 10.03 -22.93 -6.31
CA VAL A 27 9.16 -23.19 -7.46
C VAL A 27 7.79 -23.64 -6.92
N LEU A 28 6.75 -22.86 -7.17
CA LEU A 28 5.37 -23.30 -6.93
C LEU A 28 5.00 -24.33 -8.00
N VAL A 29 5.06 -25.61 -7.64
CA VAL A 29 4.51 -26.70 -8.47
C VAL A 29 3.03 -26.86 -8.10
N VAL A 30 2.13 -26.48 -9.01
CA VAL A 30 0.71 -26.85 -8.91
C VAL A 30 0.58 -28.27 -9.45
N LEU A 31 0.52 -29.24 -8.54
CA LEU A 31 0.25 -30.65 -8.86
C LEU A 31 -1.27 -30.87 -8.84
N VAL A 32 -1.89 -30.89 -10.02
CA VAL A 32 -3.27 -31.35 -10.16
C VAL A 32 -3.24 -32.89 -10.17
N VAL A 33 -3.47 -33.50 -9.01
CA VAL A 33 -3.68 -34.96 -8.93
C VAL A 33 -5.14 -35.25 -9.29
N ALA A 34 -5.40 -35.52 -10.56
CA ALA A 34 -6.65 -36.14 -10.96
C ALA A 34 -6.57 -37.65 -10.67
N SER A 35 -7.06 -38.07 -9.51
CA SER A 35 -7.26 -39.50 -9.21
C SER A 35 -8.46 -40.03 -9.98
N GLY A 36 -8.25 -40.42 -11.24
CA GLY A 36 -9.20 -41.23 -11.99
C GLY A 36 -9.01 -42.70 -11.66
N ILE A 37 -9.85 -43.24 -10.76
CA ILE A 37 -10.04 -44.69 -10.64
C ILE A 37 -11.49 -44.96 -11.01
N GLY A 38 -11.69 -45.75 -12.07
CA GLY A 38 -13.00 -46.23 -12.48
C GLY A 38 -12.86 -47.34 -13.51
N THR A 39 -12.72 -48.57 -13.03
CA THR A 39 -12.88 -49.80 -13.82
C THR A 39 -14.37 -50.09 -14.08
N THR A 40 -14.61 -50.69 -15.24
CA THR A 40 -15.81 -51.37 -15.77
C THR A 40 -16.98 -51.68 -14.82
N GLY A 41 -18.20 -51.31 -15.24
CA GLY A 41 -19.45 -51.87 -14.72
C GLY A 41 -20.68 -51.35 -15.46
N THR A 42 -21.29 -52.21 -16.29
CA THR A 42 -22.61 -52.02 -16.92
C THR A 42 -23.71 -52.03 -15.86
N GLY A 43 -24.57 -51.01 -15.82
CA GLY A 43 -25.74 -51.00 -14.94
C GLY A 43 -26.51 -49.69 -14.96
N GLU A 44 -27.66 -49.71 -15.63
CA GLU A 44 -28.66 -48.65 -15.74
C GLU A 44 -29.17 -48.20 -14.35
N GLY A 45 -29.12 -46.88 -14.08
CA GLY A 45 -29.71 -46.30 -12.87
C GLY A 45 -29.49 -44.78 -12.79
N ARG A 46 -30.51 -43.99 -13.12
CA ARG A 46 -30.53 -42.54 -12.91
C ARG A 46 -30.58 -42.24 -11.40
N GLY A 47 -29.41 -42.11 -10.78
CA GLY A 47 -29.24 -41.46 -9.47
C GLY A 47 -28.61 -40.09 -9.64
N SER A 48 -29.19 -39.07 -9.01
CA SER A 48 -28.58 -37.73 -8.92
C SER A 48 -27.14 -37.83 -8.38
N PRO A 49 -26.18 -37.05 -8.91
CA PRO A 49 -24.82 -37.09 -8.40
C PRO A 49 -24.81 -36.62 -6.93
N PRO A 50 -24.03 -37.25 -6.04
CA PRO A 50 -23.85 -36.73 -4.70
C PRO A 50 -23.14 -35.37 -4.79
N SER A 51 -23.73 -34.34 -4.18
CA SER A 51 -23.04 -33.07 -3.91
C SER A 51 -21.85 -33.35 -3.01
N ALA A 52 -20.66 -33.46 -3.59
CA ALA A 52 -19.42 -33.51 -2.83
C ALA A 52 -19.14 -32.10 -2.29
N SER A 53 -19.44 -31.87 -1.01
CA SER A 53 -18.94 -30.71 -0.28
C SER A 53 -17.43 -30.82 -0.17
N VAL A 54 -16.71 -30.06 -1.00
CA VAL A 54 -15.26 -29.88 -0.84
C VAL A 54 -15.06 -29.05 0.43
N ALA A 55 -14.79 -29.72 1.55
CA ALA A 55 -14.28 -29.06 2.74
C ALA A 55 -12.85 -28.59 2.42
N LEU A 56 -12.70 -27.30 2.12
CA LEU A 56 -11.38 -26.66 2.11
C LEU A 56 -10.84 -26.71 3.54
N ALA A 57 -9.93 -27.65 3.80
CA ALA A 57 -9.11 -27.56 4.98
C ALA A 57 -8.35 -26.23 4.91
N PRO A 58 -8.35 -25.39 5.97
CA PRO A 58 -7.54 -24.19 5.97
C PRO A 58 -6.09 -24.61 5.78
N VAL A 59 -5.50 -24.25 4.65
CA VAL A 59 -4.06 -24.30 4.47
C VAL A 59 -3.51 -23.35 5.52
N ALA A 60 -2.95 -23.91 6.60
CA ALA A 60 -2.15 -23.14 7.53
C ALA A 60 -0.94 -22.64 6.73
N LEU A 61 -1.05 -21.43 6.20
CA LEU A 61 0.11 -20.63 5.81
C LEU A 61 0.87 -20.38 7.11
N GLY A 62 1.75 -21.32 7.47
CA GLY A 62 2.76 -21.09 8.49
C GLY A 62 3.40 -19.75 8.15
N SER A 63 3.45 -18.85 9.14
CA SER A 63 3.91 -17.49 8.95
C SER A 63 5.26 -17.50 8.24
N ILE A 64 5.25 -17.18 6.94
CA ILE A 64 6.45 -17.11 6.08
C ILE A 64 7.36 -15.96 6.56
N LEU A 65 6.87 -15.11 7.46
CA LEU A 65 7.61 -14.01 8.04
C LEU A 65 8.30 -14.46 9.33
N PRO A 66 9.63 -14.28 9.44
CA PRO A 66 10.42 -14.67 10.62
C PRO A 66 10.00 -13.94 11.90
N THR A 67 9.20 -12.87 11.77
CA THR A 67 8.51 -12.19 12.87
C THR A 67 7.11 -11.74 12.42
N PRO A 68 6.10 -11.72 13.31
CA PRO A 68 4.80 -11.16 12.98
C PRO A 68 4.90 -9.69 12.59
N ILE A 69 4.19 -9.27 11.53
CA ILE A 69 4.07 -7.85 11.17
C ILE A 69 3.43 -7.12 12.36
N ARG A 70 4.14 -6.14 12.91
CA ARG A 70 3.66 -5.31 14.03
C ARG A 70 3.10 -3.97 13.56
N HIS A 71 3.64 -3.47 12.45
CA HIS A 71 3.40 -2.13 11.92
C HIS A 71 3.35 -2.17 10.40
N VAL A 72 2.37 -1.50 9.82
CA VAL A 72 2.26 -1.27 8.38
C VAL A 72 2.28 0.24 8.15
N PHE A 73 3.15 0.69 7.25
CA PHE A 73 3.18 2.06 6.76
C PHE A 73 2.69 2.04 5.31
N LEU A 74 1.58 2.71 5.03
CA LEU A 74 1.08 2.92 3.68
C LEU A 74 1.34 4.38 3.29
N ILE A 75 2.30 4.58 2.41
CA ILE A 75 2.53 5.87 1.74
C ILE A 75 1.77 5.81 0.42
N TYR A 76 0.69 6.57 0.31
CA TYR A 76 -0.19 6.51 -0.86
C TYR A 76 0.01 7.77 -1.72
N MET A 77 0.73 7.59 -2.81
CA MET A 77 1.07 8.60 -3.81
C MET A 77 -0.13 8.87 -4.73
N GLU A 78 -0.01 9.91 -5.55
CA GLU A 78 -1.08 10.28 -6.47
C GLU A 78 -1.19 9.30 -7.66
N ASN A 79 -2.36 9.26 -8.28
CA ASN A 79 -2.76 8.31 -9.33
C ASN A 79 -2.13 8.57 -10.71
N GLU A 80 -0.80 8.49 -10.78
CA GLU A 80 -0.05 8.63 -12.03
C GLU A 80 0.29 7.29 -12.69
N GLY A 81 0.38 7.30 -14.01
CA GLY A 81 0.82 6.15 -14.81
C GLY A 81 2.28 5.77 -14.55
N VAL A 82 2.62 4.48 -14.70
CA VAL A 82 3.99 3.99 -14.51
C VAL A 82 4.98 4.70 -15.46
N ASP A 83 4.55 5.01 -16.68
CA ASP A 83 5.31 5.77 -17.68
C ASP A 83 5.50 7.26 -17.32
N GLN A 84 4.64 7.79 -16.45
CA GLN A 84 4.75 9.14 -15.91
C GLN A 84 5.70 9.21 -14.71
N ILE A 85 5.88 8.11 -13.97
CA ILE A 85 6.65 8.09 -12.72
C ILE A 85 8.02 7.42 -12.87
N TYR A 86 8.07 6.24 -13.48
CA TYR A 86 9.29 5.42 -13.48
C TYR A 86 10.43 6.09 -14.25
N GLY A 87 11.59 6.19 -13.61
CA GLY A 87 12.77 6.91 -14.13
C GLY A 87 12.74 8.43 -13.92
N LYS A 88 11.62 9.02 -13.50
CA LYS A 88 11.48 10.48 -13.26
C LYS A 88 11.47 10.84 -11.78
N VAL A 89 11.19 9.88 -10.91
CA VAL A 89 11.28 10.01 -9.45
C VAL A 89 12.35 9.04 -8.90
N PRO A 90 13.61 9.49 -8.68
CA PRO A 90 14.74 8.59 -8.48
C PRO A 90 14.60 7.65 -7.28
N PHE A 91 14.01 8.11 -6.18
CA PHE A 91 13.88 7.32 -4.96
C PHE A 91 12.83 6.22 -5.12
N GLU A 92 11.65 6.54 -5.62
CA GLU A 92 10.56 5.60 -5.90
C GLU A 92 10.97 4.62 -7.00
N THR A 93 11.68 5.09 -8.02
CA THR A 93 12.27 4.24 -9.07
C THR A 93 13.24 3.22 -8.45
N HIS A 94 14.10 3.66 -7.52
CA HIS A 94 15.00 2.77 -6.81
C HIS A 94 14.24 1.74 -5.97
N LEU A 95 13.19 2.15 -5.24
CA LEU A 95 12.35 1.24 -4.44
C LEU A 95 11.64 0.19 -5.32
N ALA A 96 11.05 0.62 -6.44
CA ALA A 96 10.40 -0.27 -7.40
C ALA A 96 11.39 -1.30 -7.94
N HIS A 97 12.57 -0.85 -8.35
CA HIS A 97 13.64 -1.73 -8.85
C HIS A 97 14.11 -2.73 -7.79
N ALA A 98 14.36 -2.27 -6.56
CA ALA A 98 14.93 -3.10 -5.50
C ALA A 98 13.93 -4.10 -4.89
N TYR A 99 12.66 -3.71 -4.73
CA TYR A 99 11.71 -4.45 -3.90
C TYR A 99 10.44 -4.93 -4.63
N ALA A 100 10.03 -4.27 -5.71
CA ALA A 100 8.81 -4.64 -6.43
C ALA A 100 9.09 -5.50 -7.66
N TRP A 101 10.16 -5.20 -8.41
CA TRP A 101 10.44 -5.83 -9.72
C TRP A 101 11.68 -6.74 -9.71
N GLY A 102 12.29 -6.97 -8.54
CA GLY A 102 13.36 -7.94 -8.38
C GLY A 102 14.64 -7.62 -9.16
N GLY A 103 14.87 -6.35 -9.51
CA GLY A 103 16.06 -5.90 -10.23
C GLY A 103 16.03 -6.11 -11.75
N ASP A 104 14.93 -6.60 -12.33
CA ASP A 104 14.74 -6.65 -13.78
C ASP A 104 13.60 -5.71 -14.20
N ALA A 105 13.99 -4.48 -14.57
CA ALA A 105 13.09 -3.43 -15.03
C ALA A 105 12.25 -3.80 -16.27
N LEU A 106 12.54 -4.93 -16.94
CA LEU A 106 11.83 -5.42 -18.11
C LEU A 106 10.71 -6.41 -17.77
N THR A 107 10.62 -6.89 -16.52
CA THR A 107 9.50 -7.71 -16.06
C THR A 107 8.37 -6.78 -15.62
N HIS A 108 7.65 -6.21 -16.59
CA HIS A 108 6.54 -5.25 -16.46
C HIS A 108 5.33 -5.74 -15.62
N HIS A 109 5.46 -6.74 -14.75
CA HIS A 109 4.34 -7.49 -14.19
C HIS A 109 3.77 -6.92 -12.88
N MET A 110 3.65 -5.59 -12.81
CA MET A 110 2.52 -4.97 -12.09
C MET A 110 1.57 -4.26 -13.07
N THR A 111 1.48 -4.72 -14.33
CA THR A 111 0.42 -4.37 -15.30
C THR A 111 -0.97 -4.88 -14.89
N GLY A 112 -1.27 -4.89 -13.60
CA GLY A 112 -2.54 -5.34 -13.02
C GLY A 112 -3.03 -4.45 -11.88
N TYR A 113 -2.26 -3.41 -11.51
CA TYR A 113 -2.67 -2.41 -10.53
C TYR A 113 -3.09 -1.14 -11.25
N TYR A 114 -4.36 -0.77 -11.10
CA TYR A 114 -4.96 0.35 -11.80
C TYR A 114 -5.77 1.20 -10.82
N ALA A 115 -5.95 2.47 -11.17
CA ALA A 115 -6.94 3.31 -10.51
C ALA A 115 -8.32 2.65 -10.61
N VAL A 116 -9.10 2.73 -9.53
CA VAL A 116 -10.47 2.19 -9.49
C VAL A 116 -11.41 3.11 -10.29
N CYS A 117 -11.23 4.41 -10.15
CA CYS A 117 -11.89 5.43 -10.95
C CYS A 117 -11.16 6.77 -10.83
N HIS A 118 -11.57 7.77 -11.62
CA HIS A 118 -11.03 9.13 -11.56
C HIS A 118 -12.06 10.10 -10.99
N PRO A 119 -11.68 11.21 -10.34
CA PRO A 119 -10.32 11.72 -10.10
C PRO A 119 -9.61 11.04 -8.91
N SER A 120 -8.86 11.77 -8.07
CA SER A 120 -7.92 11.17 -7.11
C SER A 120 -8.59 10.65 -5.84
N ALA A 121 -9.46 11.44 -5.19
CA ALA A 121 -10.13 11.08 -3.94
C ALA A 121 -10.79 9.69 -3.97
N PRO A 122 -11.48 9.28 -5.06
CA PRO A 122 -12.05 7.94 -5.16
C PRO A 122 -11.04 6.80 -4.99
N ASN A 123 -9.78 6.99 -5.41
CA ASN A 123 -8.74 5.98 -5.23
C ASN A 123 -8.24 5.89 -3.79
N TYR A 124 -8.11 7.02 -3.11
CA TYR A 124 -7.80 7.07 -1.67
C TYR A 124 -8.90 6.41 -0.82
N LEU A 125 -10.16 6.55 -1.23
CA LEU A 125 -11.28 5.88 -0.59
C LEU A 125 -11.33 4.40 -0.95
N ALA A 126 -11.09 4.03 -2.20
CA ALA A 126 -11.10 2.63 -2.61
C ALA A 126 -10.02 1.81 -1.90
N VAL A 127 -8.79 2.33 -1.76
CA VAL A 127 -7.72 1.61 -1.04
C VAL A 127 -8.01 1.46 0.46
N THR A 128 -8.80 2.36 1.05
CA THR A 128 -9.11 2.35 2.49
C THR A 128 -10.48 1.76 2.84
N SER A 129 -11.41 1.64 1.90
CA SER A 129 -12.75 1.03 2.11
C SER A 129 -12.96 -0.29 1.38
N GLY A 130 -12.21 -0.53 0.30
CA GLY A 130 -12.48 -1.61 -0.65
C GLY A 130 -13.66 -1.34 -1.59
N ASN A 131 -14.23 -0.13 -1.58
CA ASN A 131 -15.41 0.24 -2.38
C ASN A 131 -15.12 1.40 -3.35
N PRO A 132 -15.72 1.43 -4.55
CA PRO A 132 -15.53 2.49 -5.55
C PRO A 132 -16.38 3.75 -5.22
N LEU A 133 -16.08 4.38 -4.09
CA LEU A 133 -16.84 5.54 -3.60
C LEU A 133 -16.47 6.81 -4.37
N GLN A 134 -17.47 7.67 -4.61
CA GLN A 134 -17.32 9.02 -5.17
C GLN A 134 -16.66 9.10 -6.56
N CYS A 135 -16.69 8.02 -7.36
CA CYS A 135 -16.19 8.06 -8.73
C CYS A 135 -16.75 9.27 -9.51
N GLY A 136 -15.86 10.04 -10.13
CA GLY A 136 -16.18 11.29 -10.81
C GLY A 136 -16.06 12.56 -9.96
N SER A 137 -15.65 12.49 -8.69
CA SER A 137 -15.52 13.68 -7.83
C SER A 137 -14.32 13.66 -6.88
N ASP A 138 -13.66 14.82 -6.74
CA ASP A 138 -12.68 15.12 -5.67
C ASP A 138 -13.29 15.94 -4.53
N ALA A 139 -14.61 16.17 -4.57
CA ALA A 139 -15.24 17.13 -3.68
C ALA A 139 -15.42 16.55 -2.27
N TYR A 140 -14.90 17.28 -1.27
CA TYR A 140 -14.97 16.87 0.13
C TYR A 140 -16.40 16.72 0.69
N HIS A 141 -17.38 17.43 0.14
CA HIS A 141 -18.74 17.48 0.71
C HIS A 141 -19.53 16.16 0.61
N ASN A 142 -18.94 15.11 0.02
CA ASN A 142 -19.53 13.78 -0.11
C ASN A 142 -18.92 12.81 0.91
N TYR A 143 -19.17 13.02 2.20
CA TYR A 143 -18.72 12.07 3.21
C TYR A 143 -19.61 10.80 3.23
N THR A 144 -19.05 9.72 3.76
CA THR A 144 -19.68 8.39 3.78
C THR A 144 -19.60 7.76 5.17
N THR A 145 -20.52 6.86 5.47
CA THR A 145 -20.51 5.99 6.66
C THR A 145 -20.13 4.55 6.32
N GLU A 146 -19.60 4.33 5.11
CA GLU A 146 -19.14 3.03 4.66
C GLU A 146 -18.05 2.45 5.56
N LYS A 147 -18.07 1.13 5.67
CA LYS A 147 -17.05 0.39 6.42
C LYS A 147 -15.68 0.64 5.80
N ASN A 148 -14.70 0.92 6.63
CA ASN A 148 -13.35 1.27 6.19
C ASN A 148 -12.29 0.71 7.13
N LEU A 149 -11.03 0.75 6.68
CA LEU A 149 -9.87 0.22 7.37
C LEU A 149 -9.68 0.84 8.75
N PHE A 150 -9.93 2.14 8.91
CA PHE A 150 -9.78 2.83 10.19
C PHE A 150 -10.83 2.36 11.21
N ASN A 151 -12.09 2.22 10.79
CA ASN A 151 -13.15 1.65 11.62
C ASN A 151 -12.86 0.17 11.99
N LEU A 152 -12.30 -0.60 11.06
CA LEU A 152 -11.86 -1.98 11.31
C LEU A 152 -10.72 -2.05 12.34
N LEU A 153 -9.75 -1.14 12.26
CA LEU A 153 -8.63 -1.05 13.20
C LEU A 153 -9.12 -0.67 14.61
N ASP A 154 -10.02 0.31 14.71
CA ASP A 154 -10.67 0.67 15.97
C ASP A 154 -11.41 -0.52 16.58
N THR A 155 -12.22 -1.23 15.79
CA THR A 155 -12.97 -2.41 16.23
C THR A 155 -12.05 -3.54 16.71
N ALA A 156 -10.87 -3.68 16.09
CA ALA A 156 -9.87 -4.68 16.45
C ALA A 156 -8.94 -4.25 17.60
N GLY A 157 -9.13 -3.06 18.18
CA GLY A 157 -8.24 -2.51 19.22
C GLY A 157 -6.81 -2.28 18.71
N ARG A 158 -6.64 -1.97 17.43
CA ARG A 158 -5.35 -1.70 16.79
C ARG A 158 -5.15 -0.20 16.63
N SER A 159 -4.01 0.30 17.09
CA SER A 159 -3.69 1.72 16.97
C SER A 159 -3.44 2.08 15.50
N TRP A 160 -3.90 3.25 15.09
CA TRP A 160 -3.63 3.78 13.77
C TRP A 160 -3.41 5.28 13.80
N THR A 161 -2.70 5.81 12.81
CA THR A 161 -2.53 7.25 12.57
C THR A 161 -2.55 7.55 11.08
N ALA A 162 -3.17 8.65 10.69
CA ALA A 162 -3.08 9.19 9.34
C ALA A 162 -2.31 10.51 9.36
N TYR A 163 -1.24 10.59 8.57
CA TYR A 163 -0.47 11.79 8.37
C TYR A 163 -0.72 12.35 6.97
N ALA A 164 -1.08 13.62 6.90
CA ALA A 164 -1.11 14.36 5.63
C ALA A 164 -0.08 15.49 5.68
N GLU A 165 0.80 15.56 4.70
CA GLU A 165 1.81 16.61 4.62
C GLU A 165 1.16 17.97 4.34
N SER A 166 1.73 19.02 4.92
CA SER A 166 1.23 20.40 4.87
C SER A 166 -0.18 20.62 5.45
N MET A 167 -0.80 19.62 6.09
CA MET A 167 -2.13 19.79 6.69
C MET A 167 -2.08 20.89 7.78
N PRO A 168 -2.91 21.95 7.69
CA PRO A 168 -2.80 23.10 8.60
C PRO A 168 -3.16 22.78 10.04
N ALA A 169 -4.22 22.00 10.24
CA ALA A 169 -4.70 21.55 11.54
C ALA A 169 -5.08 20.07 11.50
N ALA A 170 -5.12 19.40 12.65
CA ALA A 170 -5.66 18.05 12.72
C ALA A 170 -7.08 18.02 12.16
N CYS A 171 -7.40 16.99 11.37
CA CYS A 171 -8.71 16.85 10.73
C CYS A 171 -9.14 18.03 9.81
N ASP A 172 -8.20 18.76 9.22
CA ASP A 172 -8.55 19.83 8.28
C ASP A 172 -9.25 19.27 7.04
N ILE A 173 -10.42 19.83 6.76
CA ILE A 173 -11.30 19.44 5.67
C ILE A 173 -11.16 20.35 4.44
N GLN A 174 -10.38 21.42 4.57
CA GLN A 174 -10.16 22.39 3.51
C GLN A 174 -8.74 22.24 2.95
N SER A 175 -8.64 22.19 1.62
CA SER A 175 -7.32 22.26 0.97
C SER A 175 -6.72 23.64 1.20
N SER A 176 -5.43 23.71 1.51
CA SER A 176 -4.74 24.97 1.80
C SER A 176 -3.24 24.84 1.50
N GLY A 177 -2.69 25.81 0.77
CA GLY A 177 -1.31 25.75 0.30
C GLY A 177 -1.05 24.48 -0.50
N GLU A 178 -0.20 23.60 0.03
CA GLU A 178 0.14 22.32 -0.59
C GLU A 178 -0.69 21.14 -0.07
N TYR A 179 -1.48 21.34 0.99
CA TYR A 179 -2.39 20.31 1.49
C TYR A 179 -3.60 20.16 0.56
N ALA A 180 -3.84 18.93 0.13
CA ALA A 180 -5.01 18.54 -0.64
C ALA A 180 -5.86 17.56 0.17
N VAL A 181 -7.06 17.97 0.58
CA VAL A 181 -7.97 17.11 1.36
C VAL A 181 -8.32 15.83 0.61
N ARG A 182 -8.35 15.86 -0.73
CA ARG A 182 -8.59 14.69 -1.58
C ARG A 182 -7.55 13.57 -1.42
N HIS A 183 -6.35 13.84 -0.90
CA HIS A 183 -5.35 12.81 -0.58
C HIS A 183 -5.52 12.24 0.85
N ASN A 184 -6.43 12.80 1.65
CA ASN A 184 -6.68 12.36 3.02
C ASN A 184 -8.05 11.66 3.09
N PRO A 185 -8.10 10.33 3.18
CA PRO A 185 -9.38 9.61 3.21
C PRO A 185 -10.11 9.77 4.54
N VAL A 186 -9.41 10.08 5.65
CA VAL A 186 -10.01 10.09 7.00
C VAL A 186 -11.14 11.11 7.14
N PRO A 187 -10.98 12.38 6.72
CA PRO A 187 -12.06 13.36 6.71
C PRO A 187 -13.36 12.94 6.01
N PHE A 188 -13.31 11.98 5.07
CA PHE A 188 -14.48 11.54 4.31
C PHE A 188 -15.30 10.47 5.03
N TYR A 189 -14.82 9.90 6.14
CA TYR A 189 -15.51 8.85 6.88
C TYR A 189 -16.23 9.40 8.11
N GLY A 190 -17.52 9.70 7.99
CA GLY A 190 -18.35 10.20 9.08
C GLY A 190 -18.60 9.17 10.20
N ASN A 191 -18.26 7.89 9.98
CA ASN A 191 -18.40 6.81 10.96
C ASN A 191 -17.15 6.58 11.83
N LEU A 192 -16.09 7.36 11.66
CA LEU A 192 -14.94 7.35 12.56
C LEU A 192 -15.19 8.14 13.84
N GLY A 193 -16.29 8.90 13.85
CA GLY A 193 -16.66 9.78 14.95
C GLY A 193 -16.02 11.15 14.80
N GLY A 194 -16.48 12.04 15.66
CA GLY A 194 -16.00 13.41 15.73
C GLY A 194 -15.19 13.70 16.97
N ASP A 195 -14.74 14.94 17.08
CA ASP A 195 -14.29 15.47 18.37
C ASP A 195 -15.39 16.34 19.01
N ALA A 196 -15.13 16.78 20.25
CA ALA A 196 -16.07 17.60 21.02
C ALA A 196 -16.32 19.00 20.40
N SER A 197 -15.57 19.39 19.35
CA SER A 197 -15.75 20.64 18.63
C SER A 197 -16.70 20.52 17.42
N GLY A 198 -17.24 19.32 17.17
CA GLY A 198 -18.17 19.07 16.07
C GLY A 198 -17.49 18.70 14.75
N SER A 199 -16.18 18.45 14.76
CA SER A 199 -15.49 17.81 13.62
C SER A 199 -16.12 16.45 13.36
N ILE A 200 -16.37 16.07 12.09
CA ILE A 200 -16.78 14.69 11.74
C ILE A 200 -15.59 13.73 11.60
N CYS A 201 -14.39 14.26 11.77
CA CYS A 201 -13.14 13.52 11.71
C CYS A 201 -12.60 13.33 13.13
N ARG A 202 -12.18 12.10 13.41
CA ARG A 202 -11.57 11.71 14.68
C ARG A 202 -10.05 11.76 14.57
N THR A 203 -9.41 12.25 15.62
CA THR A 203 -7.96 12.11 15.78
C THR A 203 -7.63 10.62 15.97
N PRO A 204 -6.61 10.10 15.25
CA PRO A 204 -5.40 10.84 14.88
C PRO A 204 -5.16 10.97 13.37
N SER A 205 -5.93 11.84 12.70
CA SER A 205 -5.55 12.46 11.42
C SER A 205 -4.82 13.78 11.69
N THR A 206 -3.52 13.86 11.39
CA THR A 206 -2.68 15.02 11.74
C THR A 206 -1.59 15.33 10.70
N SER A 207 -0.91 16.46 10.86
CA SER A 207 0.12 16.92 9.91
C SER A 207 1.38 16.07 9.99
N LEU A 208 2.00 15.75 8.83
CA LEU A 208 3.34 15.14 8.77
C LEU A 208 4.43 16.17 9.13
N SER A 209 4.48 16.56 10.39
CA SER A 209 5.45 17.52 10.92
C SER A 209 6.84 16.90 11.15
N ARG A 210 7.85 17.74 11.42
CA ARG A 210 9.17 17.28 11.90
C ARG A 210 9.06 16.43 13.18
N THR A 211 8.11 16.75 14.05
CA THR A 211 7.86 16.00 15.28
C THR A 211 7.30 14.61 14.98
N SER A 212 6.29 14.49 14.12
CA SER A 212 5.74 13.18 13.74
C SER A 212 6.80 12.30 13.07
N ARG A 213 7.62 12.86 12.18
CA ARG A 213 8.77 12.16 11.58
C ARG A 213 9.78 11.70 12.62
N LYS A 214 10.03 12.51 13.65
CA LYS A 214 10.89 12.13 14.78
C LYS A 214 10.27 10.96 15.53
N THR A 215 8.97 10.99 15.85
CA THR A 215 8.25 9.89 16.51
C THR A 215 8.31 8.59 15.70
N ILE A 216 8.09 8.67 14.39
CA ILE A 216 8.23 7.51 13.48
C ILE A 216 9.66 6.93 13.54
N ARG A 217 10.69 7.80 13.66
CA ARG A 217 12.10 7.39 13.64
C ARG A 217 12.68 7.02 15.01
N SER A 218 12.13 7.54 16.12
CA SER A 218 12.80 7.54 17.43
C SER A 218 12.58 6.30 18.29
N GLY A 219 12.18 5.16 17.71
CA GLY A 219 12.04 3.90 18.45
C GLY A 219 10.90 3.87 19.48
N THR A 220 10.01 4.88 19.49
CA THR A 220 8.69 4.75 20.11
C THR A 220 7.86 3.78 19.28
N THR A 221 7.13 2.87 19.92
CA THR A 221 6.28 1.90 19.23
C THR A 221 5.30 2.64 18.31
N PRO A 222 5.45 2.55 16.97
CA PRO A 222 4.55 3.24 16.06
C PRO A 222 3.15 2.62 16.14
N PRO A 223 2.12 3.27 15.57
CA PRO A 223 0.80 2.67 15.46
C PRO A 223 0.87 1.32 14.71
N ASN A 224 -0.08 0.42 14.93
CA ASN A 224 -0.17 -0.80 14.13
C ASN A 224 -0.33 -0.51 12.64
N PHE A 225 -1.00 0.61 12.30
CA PHE A 225 -1.15 1.07 10.92
C PHE A 225 -0.90 2.58 10.81
N THR A 226 -0.07 3.00 9.86
CA THR A 226 0.17 4.41 9.57
C THR A 226 -0.12 4.70 8.11
N PHE A 227 -1.08 5.58 7.85
CA PHE A 227 -1.35 6.13 6.52
C PHE A 227 -0.56 7.42 6.33
N ILE A 228 0.08 7.63 5.18
CA ILE A 228 0.84 8.83 4.86
C ILE A 228 0.42 9.32 3.48
N ALA A 229 -0.11 10.53 3.43
CA ALA A 229 -0.44 11.27 2.22
C ALA A 229 0.58 12.40 1.99
N PRO A 230 1.39 12.33 0.92
CA PRO A 230 2.23 13.45 0.50
C PRO A 230 1.39 14.65 0.06
N ASN A 231 2.01 15.83 0.10
CA ASN A 231 1.40 17.06 -0.39
C ASN A 231 1.59 17.20 -1.91
N LEU A 232 1.04 18.27 -2.50
CA LEU A 232 1.08 18.54 -3.95
C LEU A 232 2.48 18.72 -4.56
N ARG A 233 3.56 18.75 -3.77
CA ARG A 233 4.94 18.76 -4.27
C ARG A 233 5.57 17.38 -4.32
N ASN A 234 5.16 16.51 -3.39
CA ASN A 234 5.84 15.24 -3.10
C ASN A 234 4.99 14.03 -3.48
N ASP A 235 3.82 14.23 -4.09
CA ASP A 235 2.85 13.18 -4.44
C ASP A 235 3.14 12.46 -5.77
N GLY A 236 4.10 12.97 -6.55
CA GLY A 236 4.49 12.42 -7.85
C GLY A 236 3.69 12.97 -9.04
N HIS A 237 2.64 13.78 -8.83
CA HIS A 237 1.77 14.30 -9.90
C HIS A 237 2.38 15.48 -10.66
N ARG A 238 3.47 16.07 -10.14
CA ARG A 238 4.26 17.07 -10.86
C ARG A 238 5.59 16.43 -11.25
N THR A 239 5.76 16.11 -12.53
CA THR A 239 7.03 15.59 -13.06
C THR A 239 7.71 16.57 -14.03
N PRO A 240 9.02 16.86 -13.87
CA PRO A 240 9.84 16.41 -12.75
C PRO A 240 9.38 17.06 -11.43
N PRO A 241 9.51 16.35 -10.30
CA PRO A 241 9.29 16.98 -9.00
C PRO A 241 10.25 18.17 -8.84
N PRO A 242 9.87 19.20 -8.06
CA PRO A 242 10.68 20.41 -7.89
C PRO A 242 12.06 20.15 -7.27
#